data_AF-A0A946BEJ2-F1
#
_entry.id   AF-A0A946BEJ2-F1
#
_cell.length_a   1.000
_cell.length_b   1.000
_cell.length_c   1.000
_cell.angle_alpha   90.00
_cell.angle_beta   90.00
_cell.angle_gamma   90.00
#
_symmetry.space_group_name_H-M   'P 1'
#
loop_
_entity.id
_entity.type
_entity.pdbx_description
1 polymer ?
#
loop_
_entity_poly.entity_id
_entity_poly.type
_entity_poly.pdbx_seq_one_letter_code
_entity_poly.pdbx_strand_id
1 'polypeptide(L)' 'MTNNDILRRIRYTFDFSDSKMIAIFGLADHKVTRAQISDWLKKDDDPAFQKCSDTWFAIFL' A
#
# COMPACT_ATOMS: atom_id res chain seq x y z
N MET A 1 -9.06 -12.63 1.24
CA MET A 1 -7.92 -11.85 1.73
C MET A 1 -7.10 -11.45 0.51
N THR A 2 -7.08 -10.17 0.20
CA THR A 2 -6.37 -9.58 -0.94
C THR A 2 -5.05 -8.95 -0.48
N ASN A 3 -4.16 -8.60 -1.42
CA ASN A 3 -2.94 -7.85 -1.10
C ASN A 3 -3.28 -6.51 -0.41
N ASN A 4 -4.36 -5.86 -0.83
CA ASN A 4 -4.89 -4.66 -0.19
C ASN A 4 -5.30 -4.92 1.28
N ASP A 5 -5.96 -6.05 1.57
CA ASP A 5 -6.31 -6.43 2.96
C ASP A 5 -5.06 -6.57 3.83
N ILE A 6 -4.03 -7.23 3.31
CA ILE A 6 -2.78 -7.45 4.06
C ILE A 6 -2.05 -6.12 4.24
N LEU A 7 -1.97 -5.29 3.20
CA LEU A 7 -1.35 -3.97 3.25
C LEU A 7 -2.02 -3.07 4.29
N ARG A 8 -3.37 -3.05 4.34
CA ARG A 8 -4.14 -2.35 5.38
C ARG A 8 -3.79 -2.87 6.77
N ARG A 9 -3.74 -4.18 6.96
CA ARG A 9 -3.39 -4.80 8.25
C ARG A 9 -1.99 -4.41 8.70
N ILE A 10 -0.98 -4.53 7.83
CA ILE A 10 0.40 -4.14 8.16
C ILE A 10 0.45 -2.66 8.55
N ARG A 11 -0.19 -1.78 7.77
CA ARG A 11 -0.26 -0.35 8.08
C ARG A 11 -0.78 -0.09 9.49
N TYR A 12 -1.92 -0.69 9.87
CA TYR A 12 -2.51 -0.46 11.18
C TYR A 12 -1.78 -1.18 12.32
N THR A 13 -1.31 -2.40 12.10
CA THR A 13 -0.59 -3.20 13.11
C THR A 13 0.71 -2.52 13.54
N PHE A 14 1.41 -1.87 12.61
CA PHE A 14 2.68 -1.19 12.90
C PHE A 14 2.59 0.33 12.95
N ASP A 15 1.37 0.89 12.91
CA ASP A 15 1.10 2.33 12.90
C ASP A 15 1.93 3.11 11.86
N PHE A 16 1.90 2.62 10.61
CA PHE A 16 2.63 3.26 9.52
C PHE A 16 1.88 4.48 8.97
N SER A 17 2.59 5.61 8.89
CA SER A 17 2.15 6.77 8.14
C SER A 17 2.29 6.56 6.63
N ASP A 18 1.58 7.36 5.83
CA ASP A 18 1.73 7.35 4.36
C ASP A 18 3.20 7.56 3.96
N SER A 19 3.91 8.48 4.64
CA SER A 19 5.31 8.77 4.40
C SER A 19 6.21 7.56 4.69
N LYS A 20 5.93 6.82 5.76
CA LYS A 20 6.69 5.61 6.09
C LYS A 20 6.46 4.51 5.06
N MET A 21 5.22 4.32 4.61
CA MET A 21 4.93 3.38 3.53
C MET A 21 5.67 3.75 2.24
N ILE A 22 5.64 5.02 1.84
CA ILE A 22 6.40 5.51 0.67
C ILE A 22 7.89 5.24 0.83
N ALA A 23 8.44 5.46 2.03
CA ALA A 23 9.84 5.18 2.31
C ALA A 23 10.19 3.70 2.16
N ILE A 24 9.31 2.77 2.58
CA ILE A 24 9.51 1.31 2.43
C ILE A 24 9.62 0.93 0.96
N PHE A 25 8.71 1.40 0.10
CA PHE A 25 8.84 1.19 -1.35
C PHE A 25 10.14 1.78 -1.90
N GLY A 26 10.57 2.93 -1.36
CA GLY A 26 11.84 3.56 -1.70
C GLY A 26 13.08 2.75 -1.34
N LEU A 27 13.02 1.84 -0.35
CA LEU A 27 14.13 0.93 -0.02
C LEU A 27 14.40 -0.09 -1.13
N ALA A 28 13.39 -0.38 -1.95
CA ALA A 28 13.49 -1.23 -3.13
C ALA A 28 13.67 -0.41 -4.42
N ASP A 29 14.12 0.85 -4.33
CA ASP A 29 14.26 1.79 -5.45
C ASP A 29 12.97 2.09 -6.23
N HIS A 30 11.81 1.81 -5.64
CA HIS A 30 10.50 2.06 -6.25
C HIS A 30 9.83 3.31 -5.67
N LYS A 31 9.58 4.29 -6.53
CA LYS A 31 8.85 5.51 -6.15
C LYS A 31 7.36 5.29 -6.26
N VAL A 32 6.66 5.44 -5.15
CA VAL A 32 5.20 5.47 -5.08
C VAL A 32 4.72 6.81 -4.53
N THR A 33 3.54 7.23 -4.96
CA THR A 33 2.93 8.49 -4.52
C THR A 33 1.99 8.26 -3.35
N ARG A 34 1.72 9.32 -2.58
CA ARG A 34 0.70 9.27 -1.52
C ARG A 34 -0.69 8.88 -2.07
N ALA A 35 -1.02 9.34 -3.28
CA ALA A 35 -2.28 8.99 -3.93
C ALA A 35 -2.37 7.48 -4.21
N GLN A 36 -1.33 6.86 -4.78
CA GLN A 36 -1.29 5.41 -5.00
C GLN A 36 -1.42 4.62 -3.70
N ILE A 37 -0.73 5.04 -2.64
CA ILE A 37 -0.84 4.41 -1.32
C ILE A 37 -2.28 4.53 -0.79
N SER A 38 -2.89 5.71 -0.91
CA SER A 38 -4.28 5.92 -0.53
C SER A 38 -5.22 5.00 -1.33
N ASP A 39 -5.01 4.89 -2.64
CA ASP A 39 -5.85 4.08 -3.54
C ASP A 39 -5.79 2.58 -3.21
N TRP A 40 -4.61 2.07 -2.80
CA TRP A 40 -4.46 0.69 -2.35
C TRP A 40 -5.09 0.42 -0.97
N LEU A 41 -5.27 1.44 -0.16
CA LEU A 41 -5.78 1.30 1.21
C LEU A 41 -7.28 1.62 1.34
N LYS A 42 -7.88 2.20 0.29
CA LYS A 42 -9.33 2.37 0.17
C LYS A 42 -10.06 1.03 0.27
N LYS A 43 -11.31 1.07 0.70
CA LYS A 43 -12.17 -0.12 0.71
C LYS A 43 -12.51 -0.52 -0.72
N ASP A 44 -12.84 -1.79 -0.91
CA ASP A 44 -13.07 -2.39 -2.22
C ASP A 44 -14.31 -1.81 -2.94
N ASP A 45 -15.19 -1.11 -2.22
CA ASP A 45 -16.38 -0.40 -2.74
C ASP A 45 -16.13 1.08 -3.07
N ASP A 46 -14.94 1.62 -2.79
CA ASP A 46 -14.58 3.00 -3.09
C ASP A 46 -14.30 3.16 -4.60
N PRO A 47 -14.85 4.19 -5.27
CA PRO A 47 -14.64 4.40 -6.70
C PRO A 47 -13.17 4.67 -7.09
N ALA A 48 -12.33 5.10 -6.15
CA ALA A 48 -10.89 5.29 -6.36
C ALA A 48 -10.06 4.11 -5.84
N PHE A 49 -10.70 3.01 -5.43
CA PHE A 49 -10.00 1.79 -5.06
C PHE A 49 -9.17 1.26 -6.23
N GLN A 50 -7.91 0.94 -5.95
CA GLN A 50 -7.06 0.23 -6.88
C GLN A 50 -6.55 -1.06 -6.25
N LYS A 51 -6.62 -2.15 -7.02
CA LYS A 51 -6.05 -3.43 -6.62
C LYS A 51 -4.52 -3.32 -6.55
N CYS A 52 -3.94 -3.69 -5.41
CA CYS A 52 -2.50 -3.84 -5.26
C CYS A 52 -2.08 -5.15 -5.95
N SER A 53 -1.27 -5.06 -7.00
CA SER A 53 -0.79 -6.24 -7.73
C SER A 53 0.23 -7.03 -6.91
N ASP A 54 0.48 -8.28 -7.29
CA ASP A 54 1.47 -9.11 -6.60
C ASP A 54 2.88 -8.52 -6.69
N THR A 55 3.22 -7.86 -7.81
CA THR A 55 4.49 -7.14 -7.97
C THR A 55 4.62 -5.98 -6.98
N TRP A 56 3.59 -5.14 -6.85
CA TRP A 56 3.63 -4.03 -5.89
C TRP A 56 3.68 -4.53 -4.46
N PHE A 57 2.95 -5.60 -4.16
CA PHE A 57 2.96 -6.20 -2.83
C PHE A 57 4.32 -6.83 -2.51
N ALA A 58 4.96 -7.51 -3.48
CA ALA A 58 6.30 -8.07 -3.33
C ALA A 58 7.38 -7.01 -3.15
N ILE A 59 7.24 -5.83 -3.78
CA ILE A 59 8.17 -4.70 -3.59
C ILE A 59 8.06 -4.12 -2.17
N PHE A 60 6.90 -4.21 -1.53
CA PHE A 60 6.66 -3.66 -0.19
C PHE A 60 7.23 -4.53 0.94
N LEU A 61 7.42 -5.83 0.70
CA LEU A 61 7.91 -6.82 1.66
C LEU A 61 9.43 -6.98 1.58
#